data_AF-A0A1I5EQ96-F1
#
_entry.id   AF-A0A1I5EQ96-F1
#
_cell.length_a   1.000
_cell.length_b   1.000
_cell.length_c   1.000
_cell.angle_alpha   90.00
_cell.angle_beta   90.00
_cell.angle_gamma   90.00
#
_symmetry.space_group_name_H-M   'P 1'
#
loop_
_entity.id
_entity.type
_entity.pdbx_description
1 polymer ?
#
loop_
_entity_poly.entity_id
_entity_poly.type
_entity_poly.pdbx_seq_one_letter_code
_entity_poly.pdbx_strand_id
1 'polypeptide(L)'
;MINEIKAIVQNYLNNAKLCNVMTGVVENGGIRISEKIVIPNELIKGNLMDYTSTGVKVRLIRNHGGKEFYIIEIIDKNFLIKGSTVTLSRDGNLYEYKVEDVVK
;
A
#
# COMPACT_ATOMS: atom_id res chain seq x y z
N MET A 1 -5.37 12.60 -41.67
CA MET A 1 -4.20 12.25 -40.82
C MET A 1 -4.25 12.83 -39.40
N ILE A 2 -4.51 14.12 -39.19
CA ILE A 2 -4.53 14.69 -37.83
C ILE A 2 -5.64 14.10 -36.94
N ASN A 3 -6.78 13.75 -37.52
CA ASN A 3 -7.90 13.18 -36.76
C ASN A 3 -7.63 11.73 -36.33
N GLU A 4 -6.94 10.97 -37.18
CA GLU A 4 -6.54 9.60 -36.95
C GLU A 4 -5.46 9.52 -35.87
N ILE A 5 -4.48 10.43 -35.91
CA ILE A 5 -3.48 10.55 -34.83
C ILE A 5 -4.15 10.90 -33.51
N LYS A 6 -5.09 11.86 -33.50
CA LYS A 6 -5.87 12.18 -32.30
C LYS A 6 -6.66 10.98 -31.78
N ALA A 7 -7.29 10.21 -32.66
CA ALA A 7 -8.03 9.01 -32.28
C ALA A 7 -7.11 7.94 -31.68
N ILE A 8 -5.93 7.71 -32.28
CA ILE A 8 -4.93 6.77 -31.76
C ILE A 8 -4.46 7.19 -30.37
N VAL A 9 -4.11 8.47 -30.19
CA VAL A 9 -3.65 9.00 -28.90
C VAL A 9 -4.76 8.93 -27.86
N GLN A 10 -5.99 9.29 -28.23
CA GLN A 10 -7.14 9.21 -27.34
C GLN A 10 -7.40 7.76 -26.89
N ASN A 11 -7.37 6.81 -27.82
CA ASN A 11 -7.54 5.39 -27.52
C ASN A 11 -6.41 4.87 -26.64
N TYR A 12 -5.17 5.27 -26.89
CA TYR A 12 -4.04 4.91 -26.05
C TYR A 12 -4.24 5.42 -24.62
N LEU A 13 -4.54 6.72 -24.44
CA LEU A 13 -4.74 7.32 -23.12
C LEU A 13 -5.94 6.73 -22.37
N ASN A 14 -7.04 6.43 -23.08
CA ASN A 14 -8.23 5.82 -22.48
C ASN A 14 -7.99 4.38 -22.01
N ASN A 15 -7.10 3.64 -22.66
CA ASN A 15 -6.78 2.25 -22.31
C ASN A 15 -5.52 2.14 -21.43
N ALA A 16 -4.72 3.20 -21.35
CA ALA A 16 -3.53 3.23 -20.52
C ALA A 16 -3.93 3.19 -19.05
N LYS A 17 -3.56 2.10 -18.36
CA LYS A 17 -3.63 2.03 -16.90
C LYS A 17 -2.52 2.91 -16.33
N LEU A 18 -2.81 4.19 -16.15
CA LEU A 18 -1.86 5.14 -15.60
C LEU A 18 -1.46 4.77 -14.18
N CYS A 19 -0.27 5.22 -13.78
CA CYS A 19 0.16 5.17 -12.39
C CYS A 19 -0.84 5.94 -11.54
N ASN A 20 -1.29 5.34 -10.45
CA ASN A 20 -2.32 5.92 -9.61
C ASN A 20 -2.17 5.46 -8.16
N VAL A 21 -2.48 6.36 -7.24
CA VAL A 21 -2.55 6.09 -5.80
C VAL A 21 -3.99 5.83 -5.42
N MET A 22 -4.24 4.75 -4.70
CA MET A 22 -5.57 4.32 -4.27
C MET A 22 -5.55 3.83 -2.82
N THR A 23 -6.72 3.83 -2.18
CA THR A 23 -6.92 3.26 -0.85
C THR A 23 -7.68 1.94 -0.97
N GLY A 24 -7.39 1.02 -0.07
CA GLY A 24 -8.08 -0.26 -0.02
C GLY A 24 -8.07 -0.89 1.36
N VAL A 25 -8.86 -1.94 1.52
CA VAL A 25 -8.96 -2.75 2.74
C VAL A 25 -8.40 -4.13 2.45
N VAL A 26 -7.51 -4.61 3.32
CA VAL A 26 -6.90 -5.93 3.22
C VAL A 26 -7.96 -7.00 3.51
N GLU A 27 -8.09 -7.96 2.61
CA GLU A 27 -9.00 -9.11 2.72
C GLU A 27 -8.24 -10.42 2.55
N ASN A 28 -8.92 -11.54 2.79
CA ASN A 28 -8.31 -12.85 2.57
C ASN A 28 -8.04 -13.05 1.07
N GLY A 29 -6.76 -13.05 0.68
CA GLY A 29 -6.31 -13.26 -0.70
C GLY A 29 -6.13 -11.99 -1.55
N GLY A 30 -6.32 -10.78 -1.00
CA GLY A 30 -6.15 -9.55 -1.78
C GLY A 30 -6.39 -8.25 -1.01
N ILE A 31 -6.40 -7.15 -1.75
CA ILE A 31 -6.79 -5.83 -1.23
C ILE A 31 -8.00 -5.33 -2.03
N ARG A 32 -9.12 -5.10 -1.34
CA ARG A 32 -10.33 -4.53 -1.92
C ARG A 32 -10.17 -3.01 -2.05
N ILE A 33 -10.26 -2.49 -3.27
CA ILE A 33 -10.19 -1.04 -3.55
C ILE A 33 -11.57 -0.44 -3.87
N SER A 34 -12.53 -1.28 -4.24
CA SER A 34 -13.93 -0.90 -4.46
C SER A 34 -14.83 -2.10 -4.23
N GLU A 35 -16.15 -1.91 -4.20
CA GLU A 35 -17.11 -3.00 -3.97
C GLU A 35 -16.93 -4.19 -4.92
N LYS A 36 -16.48 -3.94 -6.16
CA LYS A 36 -16.34 -4.96 -7.21
C LYS A 36 -14.91 -5.37 -7.51
N ILE A 37 -13.92 -4.65 -6.99
CA ILE A 37 -12.51 -4.86 -7.39
C ILE A 37 -11.68 -5.23 -6.17
N VAL A 38 -11.14 -6.44 -6.23
CA VAL A 38 -10.12 -6.96 -5.31
C VAL A 38 -8.85 -7.17 -6.12
N ILE A 39 -7.75 -6.58 -5.66
CA ILE A 39 -6.43 -6.79 -6.22
C ILE A 39 -5.86 -8.07 -5.59
N PRO A 40 -5.54 -9.11 -6.38
CA PRO A 40 -4.95 -10.33 -5.87
C PRO A 40 -3.58 -10.11 -5.22
N ASN A 41 -3.27 -10.88 -4.17
CA ASN A 41 -1.97 -10.83 -3.48
C ASN A 41 -0.76 -11.05 -4.39
N GLU A 42 -0.91 -11.86 -5.44
CA GLU A 42 0.13 -12.09 -6.45
C GLU A 42 0.58 -10.82 -7.18
N LEU A 43 -0.30 -9.82 -7.33
CA LEU A 43 0.01 -8.54 -7.95
C LEU A 43 0.55 -7.51 -6.96
N ILE A 44 0.45 -7.79 -5.65
CA ILE A 44 0.94 -6.92 -4.59
C ILE A 44 2.41 -7.26 -4.32
N LYS A 45 3.28 -6.27 -4.47
CA LYS A 45 4.73 -6.39 -4.32
C LYS A 45 5.21 -5.51 -3.17
N GLY A 46 6.39 -5.86 -2.64
CA GLY A 46 7.04 -5.14 -1.55
C GLY A 46 6.81 -5.78 -0.18
N ASN A 47 7.60 -5.33 0.79
CA ASN A 47 7.70 -5.88 2.13
C ASN A 47 6.57 -5.41 3.08
N LEU A 48 5.84 -4.34 2.74
CA LEU A 48 4.80 -3.82 3.62
C LEU A 48 3.60 -4.76 3.77
N MET A 49 3.41 -5.70 2.84
CA MET A 49 2.34 -6.70 2.91
C MET A 49 2.45 -7.58 4.17
N ASP A 50 3.67 -7.94 4.56
CA ASP A 50 3.94 -8.81 5.72
C ASP A 50 3.51 -8.17 7.05
N TYR A 51 3.32 -6.85 7.06
CA TYR A 51 2.90 -6.09 8.24
C TYR A 51 1.43 -5.72 8.22
N THR A 52 0.63 -6.30 7.32
CA THR A 52 -0.82 -6.07 7.23
C THR A 52 -1.62 -7.25 7.79
N SER A 53 -2.88 -6.98 8.14
CA SER A 53 -3.85 -7.99 8.55
C SER A 53 -5.21 -7.67 7.94
N THR A 54 -6.06 -8.69 7.82
CA THR A 54 -7.43 -8.54 7.30
C THR A 54 -8.19 -7.44 8.04
N GLY A 55 -8.86 -6.56 7.30
CA GLY A 55 -9.61 -5.41 7.81
C GLY A 55 -8.79 -4.11 7.92
N VAL A 56 -7.46 -4.18 7.77
CA VAL A 56 -6.61 -2.98 7.80
C VAL A 56 -6.74 -2.19 6.50
N LYS A 57 -6.79 -0.86 6.63
CA LYS A 57 -6.75 0.05 5.50
C LYS A 57 -5.31 0.31 5.06
N VAL A 58 -5.07 0.30 3.77
CA VAL A 58 -3.76 0.56 3.18
C VAL A 58 -3.87 1.52 2.02
N ARG A 59 -2.78 2.26 1.78
CA ARG A 59 -2.61 3.08 0.58
C ARG A 59 -1.66 2.37 -0.37
N LEU A 60 -2.07 2.27 -1.61
CA LEU A 60 -1.41 1.54 -2.67
C LEU A 60 -1.00 2.50 -3.78
N ILE A 61 0.12 2.21 -4.43
CA ILE A 61 0.47 2.78 -5.72
C ILE A 61 0.51 1.67 -6.76
N ARG A 62 -0.14 1.92 -7.89
CA ARG A 62 -0.13 1.04 -9.07
C ARG A 62 0.97 1.50 -10.02
N ASN A 63 1.74 0.57 -10.58
CA ASN A 63 2.69 0.88 -11.67
C ASN A 63 1.99 1.21 -13.00
N HIS A 64 2.69 1.87 -13.92
CA HIS A 64 2.15 2.07 -15.27
C HIS A 64 1.87 0.72 -15.95
N GLY A 65 0.69 0.56 -16.54
CA GLY A 65 0.24 -0.70 -17.13
C GLY A 65 -0.51 -1.61 -16.15
N GLY A 66 -0.52 -1.30 -14.85
CA GLY A 66 -1.35 -1.96 -13.84
C GLY A 66 -1.05 -3.44 -13.64
N LYS A 67 0.23 -3.82 -13.72
CA LYS A 67 0.70 -5.19 -13.48
C LYS A 67 1.07 -5.41 -12.02
N GLU A 68 1.51 -4.36 -11.33
CA GLU A 68 2.01 -4.45 -9.97
C GLU A 68 1.45 -3.31 -9.12
N PHE A 69 1.26 -3.62 -7.84
CA PHE A 69 0.78 -2.71 -6.83
C PHE A 69 1.72 -2.77 -5.63
N TYR A 70 2.06 -1.62 -5.08
CA TYR A 70 2.94 -1.52 -3.93
C TYR A 70 2.19 -0.81 -2.81
N ILE A 71 2.22 -1.38 -1.62
CA ILE A 71 1.73 -0.68 -0.42
C ILE A 71 2.76 0.40 -0.11
N ILE A 72 2.29 1.64 0.04
CA ILE A 72 3.14 2.77 0.43
C ILE A 72 2.90 3.19 1.89
N GLU A 73 1.74 2.83 2.44
CA GLU A 73 1.33 3.22 3.78
C GLU A 73 0.29 2.21 4.30
N ILE A 74 0.42 1.86 5.58
CA ILE A 74 -0.62 1.17 6.33
C ILE A 74 -1.31 2.24 7.17
N ILE A 75 -2.58 2.50 6.87
CA ILE A 75 -3.34 3.59 7.50
C ILE A 75 -3.58 3.23 8.96
N ASP A 76 -3.47 4.23 9.84
CA ASP A 76 -3.63 4.11 11.29
C ASP A 76 -2.58 3.22 11.99
N LYS A 77 -1.45 2.94 11.32
CA LYS A 77 -0.33 2.20 11.89
C LYS A 77 0.91 3.09 12.03
N ASN A 78 1.35 3.28 13.27
CA ASN A 78 2.60 3.97 13.56
C ASN A 78 3.76 2.97 13.54
N PHE A 79 4.79 3.29 12.78
CA PHE A 79 6.03 2.53 12.78
C PHE A 79 6.99 3.08 13.81
N LEU A 80 7.73 2.20 14.47
CA LEU A 80 8.84 2.60 15.32
C LEU A 80 9.98 3.09 14.42
N ILE A 81 10.40 4.32 14.67
CA ILE A 81 11.53 4.94 13.99
C ILE A 81 12.61 5.26 15.01
N LYS A 82 13.85 5.40 14.55
CA LYS A 82 14.95 5.85 15.40
C LYS A 82 14.58 7.16 16.09
N GLY A 83 14.74 7.20 17.40
CA GLY A 83 14.38 8.33 18.28
C GLY A 83 12.96 8.28 18.85
N SER A 84 12.09 7.35 18.42
CA SER A 84 10.78 7.16 19.05
C SER A 84 10.90 6.55 20.45
N THR A 85 9.96 6.86 21.34
CA THR A 85 9.86 6.25 22.68
C THR A 85 8.74 5.22 22.68
N VAL A 86 9.02 4.02 23.19
CA VAL A 86 8.03 2.96 23.37
C VAL A 86 7.80 2.68 24.83
N THR A 87 6.54 2.50 25.20
CA THR A 87 6.16 2.05 26.54
C THR A 87 5.92 0.54 26.51
N LEU A 88 6.72 -0.22 27.24
CA LEU A 88 6.58 -1.67 27.36
C LEU A 88 6.12 -2.03 28.77
N SER A 89 5.16 -2.95 28.87
CA SER A 89 4.72 -3.52 30.15
C SER A 89 5.57 -4.74 30.48
N ARG A 90 6.18 -4.75 31.66
CA ARG A 90 6.93 -5.89 32.20
C ARG A 90 6.56 -6.06 33.66
N ASP A 91 6.11 -7.26 34.02
CA ASP A 91 5.74 -7.61 35.40
C ASP A 91 4.71 -6.65 36.03
N GLY A 92 3.78 -6.14 35.22
CA GLY A 92 2.74 -5.19 35.63
C GLY A 92 3.19 -3.73 35.71
N ASN A 93 4.47 -3.43 35.50
CA ASN A 93 5.01 -2.07 35.47
C ASN A 93 5.24 -1.59 34.04
N LEU A 94 5.02 -0.29 33.80
CA LEU A 94 5.27 0.36 32.52
C LEU A 94 6.67 0.97 32.51
N TYR A 95 7.42 0.71 31.45
CA TYR A 95 8.77 1.23 31.24
C TYR A 95 8.86 1.91 29.89
N GLU A 96 9.50 3.09 29.85
CA GLU A 96 9.76 3.82 28.62
C GLU A 96 11.16 3.53 28.11
N TYR A 97 11.26 3.17 26.83
CA TYR A 97 12.51 2.91 26.14
C TYR A 97 12.62 3.79 24.92
N LYS A 98 13.76 4.46 24.75
CA LYS A 98 14.07 5.20 23.54
C LYS A 98 14.70 4.26 22.52
N VAL A 99 14.18 4.29 21.29
CA VAL A 99 14.68 3.49 20.17
C VAL A 99 15.95 4.16 19.63
N GLU A 100 17.13 3.67 20.04
CA GLU A 100 18.42 4.21 19.60
C GLU A 100 18.85 3.69 18.22
N ASP A 101 18.44 2.47 17.85
CA ASP A 101 18.61 1.94 16.50
C ASP A 101 17.50 0.97 16.11
N VAL A 102 17.17 0.92 14.81
CA VAL A 102 16.22 -0.04 14.23
C VAL A 102 17.00 -0.87 13.21
N VAL A 103 17.35 -2.10 13.59
CA VAL A 103 18.06 -3.04 12.70
C VAL A 103 17.04 -3.83 11.90
N LYS A 104 17.31 -4.03 10.61
CA LYS A 104 16.47 -4.80 9.69
C LYS A 104 16.73 -6.30 9.83
#